data_AF-A0A3B1D685-F1
#
_entry.id   AF-A0A3B1D685-F1
#
_cell.length_a   1.000
_cell.length_b   1.000
_cell.length_c   1.000
_cell.angle_alpha   90.00
_cell.angle_beta   90.00
_cell.angle_gamma   90.00
#
_symmetry.space_group_name_H-M   'P 1'
#
loop_
_entity.id
_entity.type
_entity.pdbx_description
1 polymer ?
#
loop_
_entity_poly.entity_id
_entity_poly.type
_entity_poly.pdbx_seq_one_letter_code
_entity_poly.pdbx_strand_id
1 'polypeptide(L)'
;MPIDEGLHKRIEELSLDTPDPARAKRNVLSLFELTPAGPFLPYLADICRLFAVSQFLAIYSIANPEELLAALKEIKRPVSKDLLLERISSEITPDEQRDIESM
;
A
#
# COMPACT_ATOMS: atom_id res chain seq x y z
N MET A 1 2.59 15.85 -8.68
CA MET A 1 3.94 16.41 -8.92
C MET A 1 4.64 15.43 -9.84
N PRO A 2 5.16 15.85 -11.01
CA PRO A 2 5.88 14.94 -11.89
C PRO A 2 7.10 14.34 -11.15
N ILE A 3 7.44 13.09 -11.49
CA ILE A 3 8.64 12.43 -10.97
C ILE A 3 9.84 13.21 -11.52
N ASP A 4 10.65 13.80 -10.64
CA ASP A 4 11.90 14.45 -11.05
C ASP A 4 13.01 13.40 -11.27
N GLU A 5 14.11 13.84 -11.90
CA GLU A 5 15.25 12.97 -12.21
C GLU A 5 15.87 12.36 -10.93
N GLY A 6 15.85 13.09 -9.81
CA GLY A 6 16.35 12.62 -8.53
C GLY A 6 15.51 11.47 -7.97
N LEU A 7 14.18 11.59 -8.02
CA LEU A 7 13.27 10.54 -7.61
C LEU A 7 13.37 9.32 -8.53
N HIS A 8 13.50 9.52 -9.85
CA HIS A 8 13.73 8.43 -10.80
C HIS A 8 14.97 7.61 -10.46
N LYS A 9 16.10 8.29 -10.24
CA LYS A 9 17.35 7.64 -9.86
C LYS A 9 17.21 6.89 -8.53
N ARG A 10 16.48 7.48 -7.57
CA ARG A 10 16.27 6.84 -6.27
C ARG A 10 15.44 5.56 -6.37
N ILE A 11 14.39 5.56 -7.20
CA ILE A 11 13.57 4.37 -7.48
C ILE A 11 14.43 3.29 -8.13
N GLU A 12 15.29 3.66 -9.07
CA GLU A 12 16.21 2.73 -9.72
C GLU A 12 17.18 2.09 -8.74
N GLU A 13 17.86 2.88 -7.92
CA GLU A 13 18.77 2.41 -6.86
C GLU A 13 18.09 1.41 -5.91
N LEU A 14 16.90 1.76 -5.40
CA LEU A 14 16.18 0.92 -4.45
C LEU A 14 15.62 -0.35 -5.11
N SER A 15 15.26 -0.30 -6.39
CA SER A 15 14.77 -1.45 -7.12
C SER A 15 15.86 -2.50 -7.33
N LEU A 16 17.12 -2.10 -7.48
CA LEU A 16 18.26 -3.03 -7.66
C LEU A 16 18.47 -3.96 -6.45
N ASP A 17 18.08 -3.54 -5.25
CA ASP A 17 18.16 -4.33 -4.01
C ASP A 17 16.91 -5.21 -3.77
N THR A 18 16.14 -5.52 -4.82
CA THR A 18 14.92 -6.32 -4.71
C THR A 18 15.00 -7.62 -5.52
N PRO A 19 14.16 -8.64 -5.19
CA PRO A 19 14.17 -9.92 -5.91
C PRO A 19 13.80 -9.83 -7.40
N ASP A 20 13.09 -8.78 -7.83
CA ASP A 20 12.76 -8.50 -9.23
C ASP A 20 12.82 -6.98 -9.49
N PRO A 21 14.02 -6.44 -9.80
CA PRO A 21 14.23 -5.02 -9.96
C PRO A 21 13.39 -4.39 -11.07
N ALA A 22 13.19 -5.11 -12.18
CA ALA A 22 12.44 -4.62 -13.31
C ALA A 22 10.95 -4.45 -12.97
N ARG A 23 10.37 -5.42 -12.24
CA ARG A 23 9.00 -5.34 -11.75
C ARG A 23 8.84 -4.24 -10.71
N ALA A 24 9.76 -4.15 -9.74
CA ALA A 24 9.74 -3.13 -8.71
C ALA A 24 9.71 -1.72 -9.32
N LYS A 25 10.67 -1.42 -10.20
CA LYS A 25 10.80 -0.13 -10.87
C LYS A 25 9.54 0.21 -11.65
N ARG A 26 9.06 -0.71 -12.49
CA ARG A 26 7.84 -0.50 -13.30
C ARG A 26 6.64 -0.16 -12.43
N ASN A 27 6.38 -0.97 -11.41
CA ASN A 27 5.21 -0.81 -10.56
C ASN A 27 5.26 0.48 -9.71
N VAL A 28 6.43 0.86 -9.21
CA VAL A 28 6.59 2.12 -8.44
C VAL A 28 6.42 3.34 -9.34
N LEU A 29 6.94 3.30 -10.57
CA LEU A 29 6.69 4.37 -11.54
C LEU A 29 5.20 4.50 -11.86
N SER A 30 4.50 3.37 -12.11
CA SER A 30 3.05 3.38 -12.35
C SER A 30 2.24 3.92 -11.17
N LEU A 31 2.66 3.70 -9.92
CA LEU A 31 2.04 4.32 -8.75
C LEU A 31 2.14 5.85 -8.80
N PHE A 32 3.32 6.38 -9.13
CA PHE A 32 3.59 7.82 -9.13
C PHE A 32 3.15 8.56 -10.40
N GLU A 33 2.79 7.83 -11.46
CA GLU A 33 2.02 8.38 -12.59
C GLU A 33 0.62 8.83 -12.16
N LEU A 34 0.01 8.13 -11.20
CA LEU A 34 -1.38 8.35 -10.78
C LEU A 34 -1.52 9.06 -9.43
N THR A 35 -0.47 9.02 -8.60
CA THR A 35 -0.54 9.51 -7.22
C THR A 35 0.67 10.38 -6.87
N PRO A 36 0.50 11.47 -6.09
CA PRO A 36 1.64 12.25 -5.61
C PRO A 36 2.63 11.40 -4.79
N ALA A 37 3.91 11.45 -5.15
CA ALA A 37 4.94 10.63 -4.49
C ALA A 37 5.25 11.05 -3.04
N GLY A 38 5.02 12.32 -2.68
CA GLY A 38 5.41 12.92 -1.39
C GLY A 38 5.10 12.06 -0.16
N PRO A 39 3.84 11.62 0.05
CA PRO A 39 3.47 10.77 1.19
C PRO A 39 4.18 9.41 1.26
N PHE A 40 4.67 8.91 0.12
CA PHE A 40 5.28 7.58 0.00
C PHE A 40 6.80 7.61 0.11
N LEU A 41 7.45 8.77 -0.02
CA LEU A 41 8.91 8.89 0.01
C LEU A 41 9.57 8.26 1.24
N PRO A 42 9.02 8.39 2.47
CA PRO A 42 9.60 7.73 3.65
C PRO A 42 9.60 6.20 3.58
N TYR A 43 8.75 5.62 2.75
CA TYR A 43 8.48 4.19 2.65
C TYR A 43 8.99 3.59 1.33
N LEU A 44 9.71 4.36 0.51
CA LEU A 44 10.02 3.98 -0.87
C LEU A 44 10.74 2.62 -0.98
N ALA A 45 11.64 2.32 -0.05
CA ALA A 45 12.34 1.05 -0.01
C ALA A 45 11.40 -0.14 0.27
N ASP A 46 10.45 0.02 1.20
CA ASP A 46 9.46 -1.01 1.53
C ASP A 46 8.52 -1.25 0.33
N ILE A 47 8.09 -0.18 -0.33
CA ILE A 47 7.25 -0.26 -1.54
C ILE A 47 7.99 -0.99 -2.66
N CYS A 48 9.25 -0.64 -2.93
CA CYS A 48 10.07 -1.36 -3.92
C CYS A 48 10.12 -2.85 -3.63
N ARG A 49 10.35 -3.26 -2.37
CA ARG A 49 10.38 -4.68 -1.98
C ARG A 49 9.03 -5.36 -2.14
N LEU A 50 7.94 -4.74 -1.68
CA LEU A 50 6.59 -5.29 -1.81
C LEU A 50 6.17 -5.47 -3.27
N PHE A 51 6.42 -4.46 -4.09
CA PHE A 51 6.07 -4.47 -5.50
C PHE A 51 6.98 -5.40 -6.31
N ALA A 52 8.20 -5.63 -5.82
CA ALA A 52 9.10 -6.63 -6.38
C ALA A 52 8.66 -8.06 -6.11
N VAL A 53 7.78 -8.36 -5.14
CA VAL A 53 7.38 -9.74 -4.81
C VAL A 53 5.96 -10.10 -5.23
N SER A 54 5.07 -9.11 -5.38
CA SER A 54 3.66 -9.35 -5.68
C SER A 54 3.10 -8.35 -6.69
N GLN A 55 2.85 -8.82 -7.91
CA GLN A 55 2.17 -8.02 -8.94
C GLN A 55 0.72 -7.70 -8.55
N PHE A 56 0.04 -8.65 -7.89
CA PHE A 56 -1.33 -8.43 -7.40
C PHE A 56 -1.39 -7.29 -6.40
N LEU A 57 -0.51 -7.31 -5.39
CA LEU A 57 -0.43 -6.25 -4.39
C LEU A 57 -0.11 -4.91 -5.04
N ALA A 58 0.85 -4.87 -5.96
CA ALA A 58 1.18 -3.66 -6.69
C ALA A 58 -0.03 -3.07 -7.43
N ILE A 59 -0.76 -3.90 -8.19
CA ILE A 59 -1.96 -3.46 -8.92
C ILE A 59 -3.01 -2.91 -7.95
N TYR A 60 -3.29 -3.63 -6.86
CA TYR A 60 -4.25 -3.20 -5.85
C TYR A 60 -3.85 -1.86 -5.22
N SER A 61 -2.58 -1.72 -4.81
CA SER A 61 -2.07 -0.50 -4.19
C SER A 61 -2.01 0.69 -5.13
N ILE A 62 -1.78 0.47 -6.43
CA ILE A 62 -1.85 1.54 -7.45
C ILE A 62 -3.30 2.03 -7.60
N ALA A 63 -4.28 1.13 -7.53
CA ALA A 63 -5.68 1.49 -7.60
C ALA A 63 -6.23 2.11 -6.29
N ASN A 64 -5.61 1.80 -5.14
CA ASN A 64 -6.04 2.25 -3.81
C ASN A 64 -4.82 2.78 -3.01
N PRO A 65 -4.25 3.93 -3.39
CA PRO A 65 -3.02 4.46 -2.80
C PRO A 65 -3.17 4.85 -1.31
N GLU A 66 -4.36 5.26 -0.88
CA GLU A 66 -4.68 5.54 0.52
C GLU A 66 -4.55 4.31 1.41
N GLU A 67 -5.01 3.15 0.94
CA GLU A 67 -4.89 1.87 1.64
C GLU A 67 -3.43 1.44 1.77
N LEU A 68 -2.65 1.62 0.69
CA LEU A 68 -1.21 1.41 0.75
C LEU A 68 -0.56 2.31 1.82
N LEU A 69 -0.89 3.60 1.81
CA LEU A 69 -0.31 4.56 2.76
C LEU A 69 -0.70 4.24 4.21
N ALA A 70 -1.95 3.84 4.45
CA ALA A 70 -2.42 3.39 5.76
C ALA A 70 -1.65 2.16 6.23
N ALA A 71 -1.52 1.14 5.37
CA ALA A 71 -0.76 -0.07 5.68
C ALA A 71 0.73 0.21 5.96
N LEU A 72 1.37 1.09 5.18
CA LEU A 72 2.78 1.46 5.36
C LEU A 72 3.04 2.17 6.69
N LYS A 73 2.11 3.01 7.16
CA LYS A 73 2.22 3.66 8.48
C LYS A 73 2.22 2.66 9.63
N GLU A 74 1.64 1.48 9.41
CA GLU A 74 1.46 0.45 10.43
C GLU A 74 2.32 -0.79 10.18
N ILE A 75 3.13 -0.84 9.11
CA ILE A 75 3.84 -2.06 8.68
C ILE A 75 4.78 -2.65 9.75
N LYS A 76 5.26 -1.80 10.68
CA LYS A 76 6.14 -2.20 11.79
C LYS A 76 5.37 -2.47 13.09
N ARG A 77 4.06 -2.25 13.12
CA ARG A 77 3.21 -2.53 14.28
C ARG A 77 3.02 -4.05 14.38
N PRO A 78 3.32 -4.67 15.51
CA PRO A 78 3.06 -6.10 15.71
C PRO A 78 1.57 -6.39 15.55
N VAL A 79 1.23 -7.41 14.75
CA VAL A 79 -0.13 -7.92 14.67
C VAL A 79 -0.37 -8.83 15.86
N SER A 80 -1.28 -8.44 16.75
CA SER A 80 -1.74 -9.25 17.87
C SER A 80 -3.22 -9.61 17.71
N LYS A 81 -3.66 -10.67 18.41
CA LYS A 81 -5.08 -11.03 18.43
C LYS A 81 -5.95 -9.89 18.96
N ASP A 82 -5.48 -9.19 20.00
CA ASP A 82 -6.22 -8.08 20.61
C ASP A 82 -6.37 -6.90 19.64
N LEU A 83 -5.32 -6.59 18.87
CA LEU A 83 -5.39 -5.58 17.81
C LEU A 83 -6.40 -5.95 16.72
N LEU A 84 -6.45 -7.22 16.33
CA LEU A 84 -7.41 -7.68 15.33
C LEU A 84 -8.85 -7.59 15.87
N LEU A 85 -9.08 -7.98 17.13
CA LEU A 85 -10.40 -7.87 17.75
C LEU A 85 -10.85 -6.41 17.86
N GLU A 86 -9.96 -5.49 18.25
CA GLU A 86 -10.22 -4.05 18.30
C GLU A 86 -10.68 -3.51 16.93
N ARG A 87 -9.95 -3.85 15.85
CA ARG A 87 -10.30 -3.39 14.49
C ARG A 87 -11.62 -3.96 14.00
N ILE A 88 -11.83 -5.26 14.17
CA ILE A 88 -13.08 -5.93 13.80
C ILE A 88 -14.26 -5.25 14.48
N SER A 89 -14.17 -4.93 15.77
CA SER A 89 -15.23 -4.23 16.49
C SER A 89 -15.45 -2.78 16.00
N SER A 90 -14.43 -2.11 15.47
CA SER A 90 -14.54 -0.75 14.93
C SER A 90 -15.03 -0.68 13.48
N GLU A 91 -14.78 -1.72 12.68
CA GLU A 91 -15.13 -1.79 11.26
C GLU A 91 -16.47 -2.49 11.01
N ILE A 92 -16.88 -3.39 11.91
CA ILE A 92 -18.24 -3.92 11.95
C ILE A 92 -19.12 -2.94 12.73
N THR A 93 -19.61 -1.90 12.06
CA THR A 93 -20.91 -1.36 12.44
C THR A 93 -21.91 -2.51 12.32
N PRO A 94 -22.71 -2.83 13.35
CA PRO A 94 -23.86 -3.70 13.14
C PRO A 94 -24.65 -3.07 12.00
N ASP A 95 -24.79 -3.79 10.89
CA ASP A 95 -25.74 -3.46 9.85
C ASP A 95 -27.03 -3.08 10.60
N GLU A 96 -27.54 -1.86 10.35
CA GLU A 96 -28.83 -1.42 10.86
C GLU A 96 -29.77 -2.62 10.84
N GLN A 97 -30.39 -2.92 11.99
CA GLN A 97 -31.33 -4.02 12.14
C GLN A 97 -32.13 -4.13 10.84
N ARG A 98 -31.79 -5.10 9.99
CA ARG A 98 -32.68 -5.46 8.90
C ARG A 98 -33.82 -6.09 9.65
N ASP A 99 -34.80 -5.25 9.98
CA ASP A 99 -36.08 -5.66 10.48
C ASP A 99 -36.62 -6.63 9.43
N ILE A 100 -36.37 -7.91 9.68
CA ILE A 100 -37.17 -8.98 9.13
C ILE A 100 -38.47 -8.94 9.95
N GLU A 101 -39.18 -7.81 9.87
CA GLU A 101 -40.57 -7.74 10.26
C GLU A 101 -41.37 -8.43 9.16
N SER A 102 -41.77 -9.66 9.49
CA SER A 102 -42.95 -10.38 9.00
C SER A 102 -43.21 -10.35 7.50
N MET A 103 -42.83 -11.44 6.82
CA MET A 103 -43.69 -12.02 5.78
C MET A 103 -44.68 -13.00 6.41
#